data_AF-A0A3S1K1Z1-F1
#
_entry.id   AF-A0A3S1K1Z1-F1
#
_cell.length_a   1.000
_cell.length_b   1.000
_cell.length_c   1.000
_cell.angle_alpha   90.00
_cell.angle_beta   90.00
_cell.angle_gamma   90.00
#
_symmetry.space_group_name_H-M   'P 1'
#
loop_
_entity.id
_entity.type
_entity.pdbx_description
1 polymer ?
#
loop_
_entity_poly.entity_id
_entity_poly.type
_entity_poly.pdbx_seq_one_letter_code
_entity_poly.pdbx_strand_id
1 'polypeptide(L)'
;VQHLEGGIIGKIHVKEGDKVSAGQVLISLKTIDAQGRYDELEGHYIRLLATEARLVAELAGQDRIAFPKELTSIDSELARKVVVEEQALLDSRLATRDGRTQILNKRIAQIEEQSAGSRDVIAAETDQLGLIDQEIASAQEMYKKGLERLPRILALQRAQADIRANQATNRAQVAKNDQQIGETEFQLLNLRQQDSESANEDLAKVRSDLAALRSQLPSRQDVLARTDIVAPIAG
;
A
#
# COMPACT_ATOMS: atom_id res chain seq x y z
N VAL A 1 -13.09 24.76 -50.97
CA VAL A 1 -12.63 24.22 -49.66
C VAL A 1 -12.78 22.71 -49.70
N GLN A 2 -11.72 21.96 -49.40
CA GLN A 2 -11.73 20.48 -49.43
C GLN A 2 -11.47 19.97 -48.01
N HIS A 3 -12.28 19.01 -47.55
CA HIS A 3 -12.17 18.40 -46.22
C HIS A 3 -11.46 17.05 -46.31
N LEU A 4 -10.50 16.80 -45.43
CA LEU A 4 -9.59 15.66 -45.50
C LEU A 4 -10.12 14.38 -44.80
N GLU A 5 -11.10 14.49 -43.91
CA GLU A 5 -11.54 13.35 -43.08
C GLU A 5 -12.86 12.73 -43.55
N GLY A 6 -13.68 13.48 -44.31
CA GLY A 6 -14.99 13.03 -44.74
C GLY A 6 -15.99 12.92 -43.58
N GLY A 7 -17.25 13.29 -43.80
CA GLY A 7 -18.24 13.29 -42.72
C GLY A 7 -19.64 13.67 -43.19
N ILE A 8 -20.62 13.45 -42.32
CA ILE A 8 -22.02 13.81 -42.57
C ILE A 8 -22.18 15.32 -42.29
N ILE A 9 -22.67 16.08 -43.27
CA ILE A 9 -22.97 17.50 -43.10
C ILE A 9 -24.08 17.65 -42.05
N GLY A 10 -23.80 18.40 -40.98
CA GLY A 10 -24.78 18.72 -39.94
C GLY A 10 -25.54 20.00 -40.29
N LYS A 11 -24.82 21.10 -40.52
CA LYS A 11 -25.40 22.41 -40.83
C LYS A 11 -24.51 23.18 -41.81
N ILE A 12 -25.15 23.88 -42.74
CA ILE A 12 -24.50 24.83 -43.64
C ILE A 12 -24.88 26.24 -43.16
N HIS A 13 -23.89 27.09 -42.90
CA HIS A 13 -24.07 28.42 -42.30
C HIS A 13 -24.05 29.56 -43.32
N VAL A 14 -23.71 29.27 -44.57
CA VAL A 14 -23.59 30.26 -45.67
C VAL A 14 -24.39 29.80 -46.88
N LYS A 15 -24.83 30.76 -47.70
CA LYS A 15 -25.49 30.51 -48.97
C LYS A 15 -24.58 30.90 -50.14
N GLU A 16 -24.89 30.36 -51.30
CA GLU A 16 -24.15 30.68 -52.51
C GLU A 16 -24.28 32.17 -52.84
N GLY A 17 -23.13 32.87 -52.96
CA GLY A 17 -23.06 34.31 -53.16
C GLY A 17 -22.86 35.16 -51.90
N ASP A 18 -22.86 34.57 -50.70
CA ASP A 18 -22.56 35.29 -49.46
C ASP A 18 -21.07 35.65 -49.40
N LYS A 19 -20.77 36.91 -49.02
CA LYS A 19 -19.39 37.32 -48.67
C LYS A 19 -19.02 36.75 -47.30
N VAL A 20 -17.89 36.07 -47.23
CA VAL A 20 -17.38 35.45 -46.01
C VAL A 20 -16.06 36.07 -45.59
N SER A 21 -15.82 36.13 -44.28
CA SER A 21 -14.52 36.53 -43.73
C SER A 21 -13.59 35.34 -43.61
N ALA A 22 -12.27 35.57 -43.67
CA ALA A 22 -11.30 34.51 -43.36
C ALA A 22 -11.52 34.01 -41.91
N GLY A 23 -11.56 32.69 -41.74
CA GLY A 23 -11.89 32.03 -40.46
C GLY A 23 -13.38 31.88 -40.18
N GLN A 24 -14.28 32.38 -41.03
CA GLN A 24 -15.73 32.21 -40.84
C GLN A 24 -16.12 30.75 -41.08
N VAL A 25 -16.85 30.14 -40.14
CA VAL A 25 -17.41 28.79 -40.29
C VAL A 25 -18.44 28.77 -41.40
N LEU A 26 -18.22 27.90 -42.39
CA LEU A 26 -19.06 27.73 -43.57
C LEU A 26 -20.00 26.52 -43.42
N ILE A 27 -19.45 25.40 -42.95
CA ILE A 27 -20.16 24.13 -42.80
C ILE A 27 -19.71 23.49 -41.49
N SER A 28 -20.66 23.01 -40.68
CA SER A 28 -20.37 22.15 -39.52
C SER A 28 -20.78 20.71 -39.85
N LEU A 29 -19.86 19.77 -39.67
CA LEU A 29 -20.11 18.34 -39.78
C LEU A 29 -20.78 17.81 -38.49
N LYS A 30 -21.39 16.62 -38.54
CA LYS A 30 -21.85 15.94 -37.32
C LYS A 30 -20.66 15.62 -36.42
N THR A 31 -20.68 16.15 -35.20
CA THR A 31 -19.55 16.07 -34.26
C THR A 31 -19.67 14.92 -33.26
N ILE A 32 -20.81 14.22 -33.19
CA ILE A 32 -21.13 13.25 -32.13
C ILE A 32 -20.04 12.17 -31.99
N ASP A 33 -19.58 11.58 -33.09
CA ASP A 33 -18.57 10.51 -33.04
C ASP A 33 -17.16 11.03 -32.69
N ALA A 34 -16.80 12.21 -33.18
CA ALA A 34 -15.50 12.84 -32.89
C ALA A 34 -15.43 13.34 -31.44
N GLN A 35 -16.51 13.97 -30.97
CA GLN A 35 -16.68 14.43 -29.60
C GLN A 35 -16.66 13.26 -28.62
N GLY A 36 -17.45 12.20 -28.89
CA GLY A 36 -17.49 11.03 -28.02
C GLY A 36 -16.12 10.36 -27.85
N ARG A 37 -15.33 10.25 -28.93
CA ARG A 37 -13.95 9.74 -28.87
C ARG A 37 -13.01 10.66 -28.10
N TYR A 38 -13.14 11.98 -28.26
CA TYR A 38 -12.35 12.94 -27.49
C TYR A 38 -12.68 12.85 -25.99
N ASP A 39 -13.98 12.90 -25.64
CA ASP A 39 -14.46 12.82 -24.26
C ASP A 39 -14.05 11.52 -23.57
N GLU A 40 -14.03 10.40 -24.31
CA GLU A 40 -13.54 9.12 -23.81
C GLU A 40 -12.04 9.19 -23.45
N LEU A 41 -11.20 9.70 -24.35
CA LEU A 41 -9.76 9.86 -24.10
C LEU A 41 -9.48 10.86 -22.98
N GLU A 42 -10.18 12.00 -22.97
CA GLU A 42 -10.03 13.02 -21.93
C GLU A 42 -10.46 12.49 -20.57
N GLY A 43 -11.57 11.75 -20.50
CA GLY A 43 -12.02 11.10 -19.28
C GLY A 43 -11.03 10.05 -18.77
N HIS A 44 -10.40 9.30 -19.67
CA HIS A 44 -9.33 8.37 -19.29
C HIS A 44 -8.08 9.12 -18.77
N TYR A 45 -7.70 10.20 -19.44
CA TYR A 45 -6.57 11.05 -19.05
C TYR A 45 -6.75 11.65 -17.65
N ILE A 46 -7.93 12.20 -17.37
CA ILE A 46 -8.30 12.76 -16.05
C ILE A 46 -8.15 11.70 -14.94
N ARG A 47 -8.65 10.48 -15.18
CA ARG A 47 -8.54 9.38 -14.21
C ARG A 47 -7.08 9.02 -13.96
N LEU A 48 -6.29 8.84 -15.02
CA LEU A 48 -4.88 8.45 -14.86
C LEU A 48 -4.03 9.54 -14.18
N LEU A 49 -4.29 10.83 -14.42
CA LEU A 49 -3.60 11.92 -13.72
C LEU A 49 -3.84 11.87 -12.21
N ALA A 50 -5.07 11.59 -11.80
CA ALA A 50 -5.44 11.52 -10.41
C ALA A 50 -4.86 10.25 -9.74
N THR A 51 -4.93 9.10 -10.44
CA THR A 51 -4.31 7.85 -10.00
C THR A 51 -2.79 7.98 -9.87
N GLU A 52 -2.11 8.64 -10.82
CA GLU A 52 -0.67 8.94 -10.72
C GLU A 52 -0.37 9.74 -9.44
N ALA A 53 -1.13 10.82 -9.21
CA ALA A 53 -0.96 11.67 -8.05
C ALA A 53 -1.15 10.89 -6.73
N ARG A 54 -2.16 10.01 -6.66
CA ARG A 54 -2.37 9.13 -5.50
C ARG A 54 -1.19 8.19 -5.30
N LEU A 55 -0.73 7.49 -6.33
CA LEU A 55 0.38 6.54 -6.22
C LEU A 55 1.68 7.23 -5.78
N VAL A 56 1.94 8.45 -6.26
CA VAL A 56 3.07 9.27 -5.79
C VAL A 56 2.94 9.61 -4.31
N ALA A 57 1.74 10.00 -3.85
CA ALA A 57 1.49 10.27 -2.44
C ALA A 57 1.66 9.01 -1.57
N GLU A 58 1.17 7.84 -2.03
CA GLU A 58 1.33 6.55 -1.34
C GLU A 58 2.82 6.17 -1.17
N LEU A 59 3.60 6.27 -2.25
CA LEU A 59 5.04 5.99 -2.21
C LEU A 59 5.81 6.97 -1.32
N ALA A 60 5.37 8.22 -1.24
CA ALA A 60 5.94 9.23 -0.36
C ALA A 60 5.45 9.13 1.08
N GLY A 61 4.49 8.25 1.38
CA GLY A 61 3.87 8.13 2.70
C GLY A 61 3.09 9.37 3.13
N GLN A 62 2.53 10.12 2.18
CA GLN A 62 1.75 11.32 2.43
C GLN A 62 0.29 10.98 2.74
N ASP A 63 -0.34 11.79 3.58
CA ASP A 63 -1.77 11.71 3.96
C ASP A 63 -2.69 12.49 3.01
N ARG A 64 -2.12 13.33 2.15
CA ARG A 64 -2.86 14.13 1.16
C ARG A 64 -2.25 14.02 -0.21
N ILE A 65 -3.11 13.95 -1.21
CA ILE A 65 -2.70 13.91 -2.61
C ILE A 65 -2.41 15.33 -3.12
N ALA A 66 -1.21 15.52 -3.66
CA ALA A 66 -0.86 16.74 -4.39
C ALA A 66 -1.23 16.59 -5.87
N PHE A 67 -2.46 16.97 -6.24
CA PHE A 67 -2.93 16.85 -7.62
C PHE A 67 -2.21 17.83 -8.57
N PRO A 68 -1.85 17.41 -9.80
CA PRO A 68 -1.15 18.26 -10.75
C PRO A 68 -2.05 19.36 -11.30
N LYS A 69 -1.44 20.48 -11.70
CA LYS A 69 -2.17 21.62 -12.30
C LYS A 69 -3.03 21.20 -13.48
N GLU A 70 -2.49 20.31 -14.32
CA GLU A 70 -3.16 19.73 -15.50
C GLU A 70 -4.53 19.13 -15.16
N LEU A 71 -4.70 18.54 -13.99
CA LEU A 71 -5.98 18.01 -13.52
C LEU A 71 -6.85 19.12 -12.93
N THR A 72 -6.28 19.95 -12.05
CA THR A 72 -7.03 20.99 -11.32
C THR A 72 -7.52 22.13 -12.21
N SER A 73 -6.92 22.34 -13.39
CA SER A 73 -7.35 23.35 -14.36
C SER A 73 -8.52 22.90 -15.22
N ILE A 74 -8.88 21.60 -15.20
CA ILE A 74 -10.00 21.06 -15.97
C ILE A 74 -11.28 21.30 -15.18
N ASP A 75 -12.12 22.21 -15.67
CA ASP A 75 -13.44 22.46 -15.10
C ASP A 75 -14.46 21.45 -15.62
N SER A 76 -14.39 20.21 -15.09
CA SER A 76 -15.36 19.16 -15.39
C SER A 76 -15.89 18.49 -14.12
N GLU A 77 -17.13 18.00 -14.18
CA GLU A 77 -17.73 17.23 -13.08
C GLU A 77 -16.92 15.97 -12.80
N LEU A 78 -16.39 15.32 -13.84
CA LEU A 78 -15.54 14.15 -13.71
C LEU A 78 -14.25 14.46 -12.94
N ALA A 79 -13.54 15.55 -13.28
CA ALA A 79 -12.31 15.92 -12.59
C ALA A 79 -12.53 16.15 -11.08
N ARG A 80 -13.62 16.85 -10.72
CA ARG A 80 -14.00 17.06 -9.31
C ARG A 80 -14.31 15.74 -8.58
N LYS A 81 -15.05 14.83 -9.22
CA LYS A 81 -15.39 13.53 -8.63
C LYS A 81 -14.15 12.67 -8.38
N VAL A 82 -13.30 12.52 -9.40
CA VAL A 82 -12.11 11.68 -9.31
C VAL A 82 -11.13 12.17 -8.23
N VAL A 83 -10.97 13.49 -8.08
CA VAL A 83 -10.14 14.07 -6.99
C VAL A 83 -10.62 13.63 -5.60
N VAL A 84 -11.94 13.66 -5.36
CA VAL A 84 -12.52 13.26 -4.08
C VAL A 84 -12.41 11.74 -3.88
N GLU A 85 -12.70 10.97 -4.93
CA GLU A 85 -12.63 9.50 -4.91
C GLU A 85 -11.21 8.99 -4.63
N GLU A 86 -10.19 9.55 -5.29
CA GLU A 86 -8.80 9.15 -5.09
C GLU A 86 -8.28 9.51 -3.69
N GLN A 87 -8.68 10.66 -3.13
CA GLN A 87 -8.34 11.00 -1.75
C GLN A 87 -9.00 10.05 -0.75
N ALA A 88 -10.28 9.73 -0.93
CA ALA A 88 -10.95 8.75 -0.07
C ALA A 88 -10.33 7.34 -0.18
N LEU A 89 -9.85 6.97 -1.38
CA LEU A 89 -9.13 5.72 -1.59
C LEU A 89 -7.77 5.71 -0.87
N LEU A 90 -7.01 6.81 -0.92
CA LEU A 90 -5.77 6.96 -0.16
C LEU A 90 -6.02 6.79 1.34
N ASP A 91 -7.01 7.50 1.88
CA ASP A 91 -7.35 7.44 3.31
C ASP A 91 -7.70 6.01 3.75
N SER A 92 -8.50 5.31 2.93
CA SER A 92 -8.89 3.90 3.18
C SER A 92 -7.68 2.95 3.15
N ARG A 93 -6.77 3.14 2.21
CA ARG A 93 -5.54 2.33 2.09
C ARG A 93 -4.60 2.57 3.27
N LEU A 94 -4.38 3.82 3.68
CA LEU A 94 -3.58 4.18 4.85
C LEU A 94 -4.15 3.56 6.12
N ALA A 95 -5.46 3.70 6.34
CA ALA A 95 -6.14 3.09 7.50
C ALA A 95 -5.99 1.55 7.51
N THR A 96 -6.09 0.91 6.35
CA THR A 96 -5.92 -0.55 6.24
C THR A 96 -4.49 -0.98 6.58
N ARG A 97 -3.49 -0.29 6.04
CA ARG A 97 -2.07 -0.56 6.31
C ARG A 97 -1.74 -0.37 7.79
N ASP A 98 -2.24 0.71 8.39
CA ASP A 98 -2.01 1.02 9.79
C ASP A 98 -2.71 -0.01 10.70
N GLY A 99 -3.93 -0.44 10.34
CA GLY A 99 -4.63 -1.52 11.05
C GLY A 99 -3.86 -2.85 11.02
N ARG A 100 -3.33 -3.25 9.85
CA ARG A 100 -2.47 -4.46 9.73
C ARG A 100 -1.20 -4.34 10.55
N THR A 101 -0.54 -3.17 10.50
CA THR A 101 0.65 -2.88 11.30
C THR A 101 0.37 -2.98 12.80
N GLN A 102 -0.74 -2.42 13.27
CA GLN A 102 -1.14 -2.50 14.68
C GLN A 102 -1.42 -3.93 15.13
N ILE A 103 -2.04 -4.75 14.30
CA ILE A 103 -2.30 -6.17 14.61
C ILE A 103 -0.97 -6.92 14.80
N LEU A 104 -0.02 -6.75 13.88
CA LEU A 104 1.29 -7.40 13.97
C LEU A 104 2.08 -6.92 15.20
N ASN A 105 2.09 -5.61 15.47
CA ASN A 105 2.75 -5.06 16.67
C ASN A 105 2.13 -5.56 17.97
N LYS A 106 0.79 -5.66 18.04
CA LYS A 106 0.11 -6.24 19.20
C LYS A 106 0.47 -7.70 19.41
N ARG A 107 0.64 -8.46 18.31
CA ARG A 107 1.09 -9.85 18.37
C ARG A 107 2.52 -9.96 18.92
N ILE A 108 3.43 -9.09 18.48
CA ILE A 108 4.81 -9.02 19.02
C ILE A 108 4.75 -8.76 20.53
N ALA A 109 4.04 -7.72 20.97
CA ALA A 109 3.92 -7.38 22.39
C ALA A 109 3.33 -8.52 23.23
N GLN A 110 2.36 -9.26 22.70
CA GLN A 110 1.78 -10.42 23.37
C GLN A 110 2.81 -11.55 23.56
N ILE A 111 3.65 -11.80 22.54
CA ILE A 111 4.69 -12.84 22.61
C ILE A 111 5.81 -12.41 23.56
N GLU A 112 6.17 -11.13 23.57
CA GLU A 112 7.14 -10.56 24.51
C GLU A 112 6.68 -10.72 25.96
N GLU A 113 5.41 -10.46 26.26
CA GLU A 113 4.83 -10.65 27.58
C GLU A 113 4.88 -12.13 28.01
N GLN A 114 4.58 -13.06 27.09
CA GLN A 114 4.73 -14.49 27.36
C GLN A 114 6.18 -14.87 27.67
N SER A 115 7.14 -14.33 26.91
CA SER A 115 8.57 -14.54 27.18
C SER A 115 9.01 -13.94 28.51
N ALA A 116 8.47 -12.78 28.90
CA ALA A 116 8.73 -12.18 30.21
C ALA A 116 8.27 -13.12 31.34
N GLY A 117 7.04 -13.63 31.27
CA GLY A 117 6.53 -14.59 32.25
C GLY A 117 7.38 -15.88 32.33
N SER A 118 7.81 -16.45 31.20
CA SER A 118 8.71 -17.61 31.20
C SER A 118 10.08 -17.30 31.81
N ARG A 119 10.61 -16.08 31.63
CA ARG A 119 11.86 -15.64 32.25
C ARG A 119 11.74 -15.50 33.76
N ASP A 120 10.61 -15.03 34.26
CA ASP A 120 10.33 -14.97 35.71
C ASP A 120 10.29 -16.37 36.33
N VAL A 121 9.67 -17.35 35.64
CA VAL A 121 9.69 -18.75 36.08
C VAL A 121 11.12 -19.30 36.11
N ILE A 122 11.93 -19.04 35.08
CA ILE A 122 13.34 -19.46 35.03
C ILE A 122 14.14 -18.87 36.20
N ALA A 123 13.89 -17.60 36.56
CA ALA A 123 14.53 -16.96 37.70
C ALA A 123 14.16 -17.64 39.02
N ALA A 124 12.88 -17.90 39.25
CA ALA A 124 12.42 -18.62 40.44
C ALA A 124 12.98 -20.07 40.52
N GLU A 125 13.04 -20.78 39.40
CA GLU A 125 13.68 -22.11 39.32
C GLU A 125 15.18 -22.04 39.60
N THR A 126 15.84 -20.94 39.23
CA THR A 126 17.26 -20.71 39.53
C THR A 126 17.48 -20.55 41.04
N ASP A 127 16.64 -19.78 41.72
CA ASP A 127 16.68 -19.62 43.16
C ASP A 127 16.40 -20.95 43.89
N GLN A 128 15.40 -21.71 43.41
CA GLN A 128 15.07 -23.03 43.95
C GLN A 128 16.22 -24.03 43.78
N LEU A 129 16.92 -23.99 42.65
CA LEU A 129 18.13 -24.80 42.44
C LEU A 129 19.24 -24.42 43.44
N GLY A 130 19.41 -23.14 43.75
CA GLY A 130 20.36 -22.70 44.78
C GLY A 130 20.05 -23.31 46.16
N LEU A 131 18.77 -23.34 46.54
CA LEU A 131 18.34 -23.92 47.82
C LEU A 131 18.53 -25.44 47.86
N ILE A 132 18.13 -26.15 46.79
CA ILE A 132 18.25 -27.61 46.76
C ILE A 132 19.72 -28.07 46.73
N ASP A 133 20.60 -27.28 46.12
CA ASP A 133 22.05 -27.53 46.12
C ASP A 133 22.61 -27.48 47.55
N GLN A 134 22.15 -26.52 48.37
CA GLN A 134 22.53 -26.42 49.79
C GLN A 134 21.98 -27.58 50.62
N GLU A 135 20.73 -28.00 50.38
CA GLU A 135 20.14 -29.17 51.04
C GLU A 135 20.89 -30.45 50.71
N ILE A 136 21.23 -30.67 49.43
CA ILE A 136 22.02 -31.83 48.99
C ILE A 136 23.39 -31.83 49.67
N ALA A 137 24.09 -30.71 49.69
CA ALA A 137 25.41 -30.60 50.32
C ALA A 137 25.34 -30.95 51.81
N SER A 138 24.35 -30.41 52.52
CA SER A 138 24.13 -30.66 53.96
C SER A 138 23.79 -32.13 54.23
N ALA A 139 22.88 -32.72 53.44
CA ALA A 139 22.50 -34.13 53.57
C ALA A 139 23.67 -35.08 53.27
N GLN A 140 24.52 -34.74 52.29
CA GLN A 140 25.74 -35.49 51.98
C GLN A 140 26.74 -35.44 53.14
N GLU A 141 26.89 -34.29 53.80
CA GLU A 141 27.75 -34.17 54.99
C GLU A 141 27.22 -35.03 56.16
N MET A 142 25.90 -34.99 56.42
CA MET A 142 25.26 -35.80 57.46
C MET A 142 25.35 -37.30 57.16
N TYR A 143 25.21 -37.71 55.90
CA TYR A 143 25.38 -39.11 55.47
C TYR A 143 26.80 -39.61 55.74
N LYS A 144 27.83 -38.80 55.46
CA LYS A 144 29.23 -39.13 55.79
C LYS A 144 29.44 -39.32 57.30
N LYS A 145 28.68 -38.61 58.13
CA LYS A 145 28.68 -38.74 59.60
C LYS A 145 27.77 -39.88 60.11
N GLY A 146 27.08 -40.61 59.22
CA GLY A 146 26.14 -41.69 59.56
C GLY A 146 24.79 -41.23 60.11
N LEU A 147 24.48 -39.94 60.00
CA LEU A 147 23.28 -39.30 60.57
C LEU A 147 22.12 -39.18 59.58
N GLU A 148 22.33 -39.55 58.31
CA GLU A 148 21.33 -39.48 57.23
C GLU A 148 21.39 -40.74 56.36
N ARG A 149 20.35 -41.00 55.57
CA ARG A 149 20.27 -42.18 54.69
C ARG A 149 20.40 -41.81 53.21
N LEU A 150 21.07 -42.66 52.44
CA LEU A 150 21.27 -42.49 50.99
C LEU A 150 19.98 -42.22 50.19
N PRO A 151 18.83 -42.87 50.46
CA PRO A 151 17.58 -42.59 49.74
C PRO A 151 17.12 -41.12 49.82
N ARG A 152 17.42 -40.41 50.92
CA ARG A 152 17.09 -38.99 51.08
C ARG A 152 17.90 -38.12 50.11
N ILE A 153 19.21 -38.39 49.97
CA ILE A 153 20.08 -37.70 49.02
C ILE A 153 19.62 -37.94 47.58
N LEU A 154 19.32 -39.19 47.22
CA LEU A 154 18.84 -39.54 45.88
C LEU A 154 17.47 -38.91 45.57
N ALA A 155 16.60 -38.73 46.56
CA ALA A 155 15.34 -38.01 46.39
C ALA A 155 15.57 -36.52 46.09
N LEU A 156 16.48 -35.85 46.82
CA LEU A 156 16.84 -34.45 46.57
C LEU A 156 17.50 -34.27 45.19
N GLN A 157 18.39 -35.18 44.79
CA GLN A 157 19.01 -35.15 43.47
C GLN A 157 18.01 -35.34 42.33
N ARG A 158 17.00 -36.20 42.51
CA ARG A 158 15.90 -36.33 41.53
C ARG A 158 15.10 -35.03 41.42
N ALA A 159 14.71 -34.44 42.54
CA ALA A 159 14.01 -33.16 42.54
C ALA A 159 14.84 -32.03 41.87
N GLN A 160 16.17 -31.99 42.10
CA GLN A 160 17.06 -31.05 41.41
C GLN A 160 17.05 -31.27 39.89
N ALA A 161 17.11 -32.53 39.46
CA ALA A 161 17.06 -32.87 38.04
C ALA A 161 15.71 -32.47 37.40
N ASP A 162 14.60 -32.67 38.12
CA ASP A 162 13.26 -32.28 37.67
C ASP A 162 13.15 -30.75 37.49
N ILE A 163 13.67 -29.96 38.44
CA ILE A 163 13.70 -28.49 38.33
C ILE A 163 14.55 -28.05 37.13
N ARG A 164 15.73 -28.67 36.93
CA ARG A 164 16.57 -28.37 35.75
C ARG A 164 15.89 -28.71 34.43
N ALA A 165 15.12 -29.79 34.38
CA ALA A 165 14.36 -30.17 33.20
C ALA A 165 13.27 -29.13 32.88
N ASN A 166 12.52 -28.69 33.90
CA ASN A 166 11.51 -27.65 33.73
C ASN A 166 12.12 -26.32 33.28
N GLN A 167 13.25 -25.92 33.88
CA GLN A 167 14.00 -24.74 33.46
C GLN A 167 14.47 -24.81 32.00
N ALA A 168 14.94 -25.98 31.55
CA ALA A 168 15.31 -26.17 30.15
C ALA A 168 14.09 -26.04 29.22
N THR A 169 12.93 -26.57 29.60
CA THR A 169 11.67 -26.40 28.85
C THR A 169 11.26 -24.93 28.76
N ASN A 170 11.32 -24.17 29.86
CA ASN A 170 11.00 -22.74 29.85
C ASN A 170 11.98 -21.96 28.96
N ARG A 171 13.28 -22.28 28.99
CA ARG A 171 14.27 -21.65 28.09
C ARG A 171 13.99 -21.95 26.62
N ALA A 172 13.61 -23.19 26.30
CA ALA A 172 13.21 -23.55 24.94
C ALA A 172 11.96 -22.79 24.49
N GLN A 173 11.01 -22.55 25.40
CA GLN A 173 9.82 -21.74 25.11
C GLN A 173 10.18 -20.28 24.81
N VAL A 174 11.08 -19.67 25.58
CA VAL A 174 11.59 -18.31 25.30
C VAL A 174 12.24 -18.25 23.92
N ALA A 175 13.11 -19.20 23.59
CA ALA A 175 13.76 -19.24 22.28
C ALA A 175 12.76 -19.39 21.12
N LYS A 176 11.71 -20.21 21.31
CA LYS A 176 10.62 -20.35 20.34
C LYS A 176 9.83 -19.05 20.16
N ASN A 177 9.52 -18.37 21.26
CA ASN A 177 8.84 -17.08 21.21
C ASN A 177 9.68 -16.02 20.48
N ASP A 178 10.99 -15.98 20.74
CA ASP A 178 11.92 -15.05 20.08
C ASP A 178 11.97 -15.31 18.56
N GLN A 179 11.92 -16.58 18.12
CA GLN A 179 11.78 -16.92 16.70
C GLN A 179 10.46 -16.39 16.12
N GLN A 180 9.34 -16.56 16.82
CA GLN A 180 8.03 -16.07 16.36
C GLN A 180 7.96 -14.54 16.28
N ILE A 181 8.66 -13.84 17.18
CA ILE A 181 8.83 -12.38 17.09
C ILE A 181 9.57 -12.04 15.80
N GLY A 182 10.72 -12.65 15.53
CA GLY A 182 11.48 -12.41 14.31
C GLY A 182 10.69 -12.71 13.02
N GLU A 183 9.89 -13.77 13.01
CA GLU A 183 8.97 -14.07 11.90
C GLU A 183 7.91 -12.97 11.71
N THR A 184 7.36 -12.44 12.81
CA THR A 184 6.33 -11.38 12.78
C THR A 184 6.93 -10.04 12.36
N GLU A 185 8.14 -9.72 12.79
CA GLU A 185 8.90 -8.54 12.35
C GLU A 185 9.22 -8.63 10.85
N PHE A 186 9.59 -9.80 10.36
CA PHE A 186 9.81 -10.03 8.94
C PHE A 186 8.51 -9.86 8.12
N GLN A 187 7.36 -10.31 8.65
CA GLN A 187 6.05 -10.04 8.05
C GLN A 187 5.74 -8.54 7.97
N LEU A 188 6.10 -7.77 9.01
CA LEU A 188 5.92 -6.31 9.02
C LEU A 188 6.78 -5.62 7.96
N LEU A 189 8.04 -6.06 7.79
CA LEU A 189 8.93 -5.57 6.74
C LEU A 189 8.37 -5.88 5.35
N ASN A 190 7.93 -7.12 5.13
CA ASN A 190 7.37 -7.55 3.84
C ASN A 190 6.10 -6.79 3.47
N LEU A 191 5.22 -6.49 4.43
CA LEU A 191 4.01 -5.69 4.18
C LEU A 191 4.37 -4.36 3.51
N ARG A 192 5.35 -3.64 4.08
CA ARG A 192 5.80 -2.35 3.53
C ARG A 192 6.44 -2.49 2.16
N GLN A 193 7.25 -3.54 1.97
CA GLN A 193 7.91 -3.80 0.70
C GLN A 193 6.91 -4.12 -0.40
N GLN A 194 5.91 -4.97 -0.13
CA GLN A 194 4.86 -5.34 -1.08
C GLN A 194 3.98 -4.14 -1.46
N ASP A 195 3.61 -3.31 -0.49
CA ASP A 195 2.86 -2.07 -0.76
C ASP A 195 3.66 -1.13 -1.68
N SER A 196 4.97 -0.97 -1.44
CA SER A 196 5.82 -0.14 -2.29
C SER A 196 6.07 -0.74 -3.68
N GLU A 197 6.26 -2.06 -3.78
CA GLU A 197 6.51 -2.75 -5.04
C GLU A 197 5.29 -2.66 -5.95
N SER A 198 4.10 -3.01 -5.43
CA SER A 198 2.85 -2.88 -6.17
C SER A 198 2.56 -1.44 -6.61
N ALA A 199 2.77 -0.45 -5.73
CA ALA A 199 2.59 0.96 -6.09
C ALA A 199 3.56 1.43 -7.18
N ASN A 200 4.82 0.95 -7.19
CA ASN A 200 5.79 1.27 -8.25
C ASN A 200 5.42 0.62 -9.59
N GLU A 201 4.97 -0.63 -9.58
CA GLU A 201 4.52 -1.31 -10.81
C GLU A 201 3.30 -0.62 -11.43
N ASP A 202 2.32 -0.26 -10.59
CA ASP A 202 1.13 0.46 -11.05
C ASP A 202 1.50 1.85 -11.56
N LEU A 203 2.41 2.56 -10.88
CA LEU A 203 2.87 3.88 -11.30
C LEU A 203 3.58 3.83 -12.66
N ALA A 204 4.40 2.79 -12.91
CA ALA A 204 5.07 2.60 -14.19
C ALA A 204 4.05 2.41 -15.34
N LYS A 205 3.01 1.60 -15.13
CA LYS A 205 1.92 1.40 -16.09
C LYS A 205 1.15 2.69 -16.35
N VAL A 206 0.70 3.36 -15.29
CA VAL A 206 -0.04 4.64 -15.38
C VAL A 206 0.77 5.70 -16.12
N ARG A 207 2.08 5.81 -15.87
CA ARG A 207 2.95 6.76 -16.57
C ARG A 207 3.10 6.44 -18.05
N SER A 208 3.22 5.16 -18.40
CA SER A 208 3.25 4.72 -19.81
C SER A 208 1.96 5.10 -20.54
N ASP A 209 0.81 4.84 -19.91
CA ASP A 209 -0.50 5.15 -20.49
C ASP A 209 -0.73 6.66 -20.60
N LEU A 210 -0.33 7.44 -19.58
CA LEU A 210 -0.36 8.90 -19.62
C LEU A 210 0.51 9.45 -20.76
N ALA A 211 1.70 8.89 -20.98
CA ALA A 211 2.57 9.31 -22.08
C ALA A 211 1.91 9.07 -23.45
N ALA A 212 1.23 7.92 -23.62
CA ALA A 212 0.48 7.62 -24.82
C ALA A 212 -0.70 8.58 -25.03
N LEU A 213 -1.48 8.86 -23.99
CA LEU A 213 -2.63 9.79 -24.06
C LEU A 213 -2.19 11.23 -24.34
N ARG A 214 -1.10 11.71 -23.72
CA ARG A 214 -0.54 13.05 -23.99
C ARG A 214 -0.16 13.26 -25.45
N SER A 215 0.26 12.19 -26.14
CA SER A 215 0.57 12.22 -27.57
C SER A 215 -0.70 12.21 -28.45
N GLN A 216 -1.74 11.48 -28.04
CA GLN A 216 -2.95 11.30 -28.84
C GLN A 216 -3.97 12.45 -28.70
N LEU A 217 -4.10 13.03 -27.51
CA LEU A 217 -5.10 14.06 -27.21
C LEU A 217 -5.05 15.27 -28.16
N PRO A 218 -3.89 15.88 -28.45
CA PRO A 218 -3.83 17.02 -29.37
C PRO A 218 -4.35 16.68 -30.77
N SER A 219 -4.04 15.46 -31.26
CA SER A 219 -4.53 15.01 -32.57
C SER A 219 -6.04 14.81 -32.55
N ARG A 220 -6.62 14.23 -31.50
CA ARG A 220 -8.08 14.05 -31.37
C ARG A 220 -8.81 15.38 -31.23
N GLN A 221 -8.21 16.34 -30.52
CA GLN A 221 -8.72 17.69 -30.39
C GLN A 221 -8.70 18.42 -31.74
N ASP A 222 -7.65 18.25 -32.55
CA ASP A 222 -7.55 18.80 -33.90
C ASP A 222 -8.62 18.19 -34.84
N VAL A 223 -8.82 16.87 -34.82
CA VAL A 223 -9.91 16.21 -35.55
C VAL A 223 -11.28 16.80 -35.16
N LEU A 224 -11.52 16.97 -33.86
CA LEU A 224 -12.76 17.57 -33.36
C LEU A 224 -12.92 19.02 -33.86
N ALA A 225 -11.86 19.83 -33.78
CA ALA A 225 -11.88 21.22 -34.27
C ALA A 225 -12.12 21.31 -35.79
N ARG A 226 -11.61 20.35 -36.57
CA ARG A 226 -11.79 20.26 -38.03
C ARG A 226 -13.18 19.80 -38.45
N THR A 227 -14.07 19.45 -37.52
CA THR A 227 -15.48 19.23 -37.85
C THR A 227 -16.18 20.53 -38.28
N ASP A 228 -15.64 21.69 -37.92
CA ASP A 228 -16.03 22.99 -38.44
C ASP A 228 -15.15 23.39 -39.65
N ILE A 229 -15.77 23.51 -40.82
CA ILE A 229 -15.12 23.91 -42.07
C ILE A 229 -15.15 25.43 -42.18
N VAL A 230 -13.99 26.09 -42.11
CA VAL A 230 -13.86 27.55 -42.18
C VAL A 230 -13.41 28.05 -43.55
N ALA A 231 -13.72 29.32 -43.86
CA ALA A 231 -13.21 30.02 -45.04
C ALA A 231 -11.71 30.32 -44.89
N PRO A 232 -10.84 29.85 -45.81
CA PRO A 232 -9.39 30.10 -45.71
C PRO A 232 -9.00 31.55 -46.05
N ILE A 233 -9.82 32.24 -46.84
CA ILE A 233 -9.65 33.63 -47.25
C ILE A 233 -11.01 34.35 -47.18
N ALA A 234 -10.97 35.68 -47.06
CA ALA A 234 -12.17 36.49 -47.20
C ALA A 234 -12.56 36.62 -48.68
N GLY A 235 -13.85 36.55 -49.01
CA GLY A 235 -14.34 36.58 -50.38
C GLY A 235 -15.85 36.53 -50.48
#